data_AF-R4KJW2-F1
#
_entry.id   AF-R4KJW2-F1
#
_cell.length_a   1.000
_cell.length_b   1.000
_cell.length_c   1.000
_cell.angle_alpha   90.00
_cell.angle_beta   90.00
_cell.angle_gamma   90.00
#
_symmetry.space_group_name_H-M   'P 1'
#
loop_
_entity.id
_entity.type
_entity.pdbx_description
1 polymer ?
#
loop_
_entity_poly.entity_id
_entity_poly.type
_entity_poly.pdbx_seq_one_letter_code
_entity_poly.pdbx_strand_id
1 'polypeptide(L)'
;MILNISGRTDIVNHYSGWLFRRFEEGYALSRNSLFPNSVRRYELTPDKIDCIIFGSKNYAPVLGRIHEITERFHTYFYYTITAYGKDVKTATK
;
A
#
# COMPACT_ATOMS: atom_id res chain seq x y z
N MET A 1 -8.33 -3.18 13.02
CA MET A 1 -7.79 -4.06 11.95
C MET A 1 -6.37 -3.64 11.54
N ILE A 2 -5.45 -4.58 11.27
CA ILE A 2 -4.15 -4.29 10.61
C ILE A 2 -4.31 -4.44 9.09
N LEU A 3 -4.02 -3.38 8.34
CA LEU A 3 -4.15 -3.36 6.88
C LEU A 3 -2.77 -3.42 6.20
N ASN A 4 -2.45 -4.57 5.60
CA ASN A 4 -1.28 -4.68 4.73
C ASN A 4 -1.65 -4.34 3.28
N ILE A 5 -1.25 -3.16 2.81
CA ILE A 5 -1.59 -2.68 1.47
C ILE A 5 -0.69 -3.26 0.38
N SER A 6 0.55 -3.66 0.72
CA SER A 6 1.54 -4.13 -0.25
C SER A 6 1.65 -5.66 -0.33
N GLY A 7 0.75 -6.40 0.32
CA GLY A 7 0.87 -7.86 0.46
C GLY A 7 0.72 -8.65 -0.85
N ARG A 8 0.05 -8.10 -1.87
CA ARG A 8 -0.13 -8.75 -3.19
C ARG A 8 0.55 -8.01 -4.34
N THR A 9 0.75 -6.71 -4.19
CA THR A 9 1.29 -5.83 -5.24
C THR A 9 1.94 -4.65 -4.55
N ASP A 10 3.03 -4.14 -5.11
CA ASP A 10 3.66 -2.90 -4.62
C ASP A 10 2.80 -1.69 -5.03
N ILE A 11 1.73 -1.45 -4.27
CA ILE A 11 0.78 -0.35 -4.48
C ILE A 11 1.48 1.01 -4.31
N VAL A 12 2.47 1.08 -3.42
CA VAL A 12 3.24 2.28 -3.15
C VAL A 12 4.00 2.74 -4.39
N ASN A 13 4.68 1.82 -5.09
CA ASN A 13 5.45 2.15 -6.28
C ASN A 13 4.57 2.35 -7.52
N HIS A 14 3.62 1.43 -7.77
CA HIS A 14 2.92 1.39 -9.07
C HIS A 14 1.53 2.02 -9.06
N TYR A 15 0.91 2.21 -7.89
CA TYR A 15 -0.50 2.61 -7.76
C TYR A 15 -0.74 3.68 -6.69
N SER A 16 0.26 4.53 -6.42
CA SER A 16 0.18 5.60 -5.40
C SER A 16 -1.03 6.52 -5.60
N GLY A 17 -1.29 6.96 -6.83
CA GLY A 17 -2.45 7.80 -7.15
C GLY A 17 -3.80 7.10 -6.92
N TRP A 18 -3.88 5.79 -7.12
CA TRP A 18 -5.07 5.02 -6.75
C TRP A 18 -5.19 4.92 -5.22
N LEU A 19 -4.08 4.71 -4.51
CA LEU A 19 -4.06 4.57 -3.05
C LEU A 19 -4.60 5.81 -2.36
N PHE A 20 -4.09 7.00 -2.70
CA PHE A 20 -4.54 8.25 -2.09
C PHE A 20 -6.03 8.50 -2.31
N ARG A 21 -6.54 8.23 -3.52
CA ARG A 21 -8.00 8.32 -3.80
C ARG A 21 -8.84 7.39 -2.93
N ARG A 22 -8.35 6.19 -2.59
CA ARG A 22 -9.08 5.28 -1.68
C ARG A 22 -9.12 5.80 -0.25
N PHE A 23 -8.02 6.39 0.23
CA PHE A 23 -7.99 7.03 1.56
C PHE A 23 -8.85 8.30 1.63
N GLU A 24 -8.98 9.03 0.52
CA GLU A 24 -9.89 10.16 0.39
C GLU A 24 -11.36 9.71 0.38
N GLU A 25 -11.69 8.68 -0.40
CA GLU A 25 -13.04 8.08 -0.43
C GLU A 25 -13.41 7.32 0.86
N GLY A 26 -12.42 6.96 1.67
CA GLY A 26 -12.61 6.28 2.96
C GLY A 26 -12.91 4.79 2.85
N TYR A 27 -12.74 4.16 1.69
CA TYR A 27 -12.90 2.71 1.54
C TYR A 27 -12.09 2.11 0.39
N ALA A 28 -11.91 0.79 0.42
CA ALA A 28 -11.39 0.02 -0.69
C ALA A 28 -12.11 -1.31 -0.86
N LEU A 29 -12.19 -1.81 -2.10
CA LEU A 29 -12.69 -3.13 -2.41
C LEU A 29 -11.51 -4.05 -2.75
N SER A 30 -11.43 -5.22 -2.13
CA SER A 30 -10.49 -6.27 -2.50
C SER A 30 -11.24 -7.53 -2.86
N ARG A 31 -10.88 -8.09 -4.01
CA ARG A 31 -11.39 -9.38 -4.48
C ARG A 31 -10.56 -10.50 -3.86
N ASN A 32 -11.21 -11.60 -3.47
CA ASN A 32 -10.50 -12.80 -3.06
C ASN A 32 -9.89 -13.48 -4.30
N SER A 33 -8.58 -13.81 -4.23
CA SER A 33 -7.87 -14.44 -5.35
C SER A 33 -8.35 -15.87 -5.64
N LEU A 34 -8.83 -16.60 -4.62
CA LEU A 34 -9.30 -17.98 -4.78
C LEU A 34 -10.78 -18.03 -5.19
N PHE A 35 -11.56 -17.02 -4.80
CA PHE A 35 -12.99 -16.95 -5.06
C PHE A 35 -13.35 -15.60 -5.68
N PRO A 36 -13.28 -15.45 -7.01
CA PRO A 36 -13.42 -14.15 -7.67
C PRO A 36 -14.74 -13.43 -7.42
N ASN A 37 -15.82 -14.18 -7.15
CA ASN A 37 -17.14 -13.60 -6.84
C ASN A 37 -17.23 -13.07 -5.40
N SER A 38 -16.24 -13.38 -4.54
CA SER A 38 -16.16 -12.85 -3.19
C SER A 38 -15.36 -11.55 -3.18
N VAL A 39 -16.09 -10.43 -3.09
CA VAL A 39 -15.52 -9.09 -2.95
C VAL A 39 -15.74 -8.60 -1.53
N ARG A 40 -14.67 -8.18 -0.86
CA ARG A 40 -14.74 -7.58 0.48
C ARG A 40 -14.53 -6.08 0.39
N ARG A 41 -15.36 -5.34 1.11
CA ARG A 41 -15.21 -3.91 1.34
C ARG A 41 -14.46 -3.69 2.66
N TYR A 42 -13.50 -2.79 2.63
CA TYR A 42 -12.71 -2.36 3.77
C TYR A 42 -12.96 -0.87 3.97
N GLU A 43 -13.39 -0.48 5.16
CA GLU A 43 -13.46 0.92 5.56
C GLU A 43 -12.05 1.41 5.94
N LEU A 44 -11.65 2.53 5.36
CA LEU A 44 -10.35 3.17 5.53
C LEU A 44 -10.47 4.38 6.44
N THR A 45 -10.99 4.15 7.65
CA THR A 45 -11.19 5.18 8.67
C THR A 45 -10.35 4.87 9.92
N PRO A 46 -9.87 5.89 10.66
CA PRO A 46 -9.02 5.68 11.83
C PRO A 46 -9.67 4.85 12.96
N ASP A 47 -11.00 4.80 13.05
CA ASP A 47 -11.72 3.99 14.03
C ASP A 47 -11.78 2.50 13.68
N LYS A 48 -11.52 2.13 12.42
CA LYS A 48 -11.55 0.73 11.95
C LYS A 48 -10.16 0.15 11.76
N ILE A 49 -9.16 0.99 11.51
CA ILE A 49 -7.79 0.57 11.21
C ILE A 49 -6.88 0.90 12.39
N ASP A 50 -6.27 -0.13 12.96
CA ASP A 50 -5.30 0.02 14.06
C ASP A 50 -3.92 0.39 13.51
N CYS A 51 -3.55 -0.15 12.34
CA CYS A 51 -2.25 0.10 11.71
C CYS A 51 -2.27 -0.20 10.20
N ILE A 52 -1.56 0.62 9.43
CA ILE A 52 -1.34 0.41 8.00
C ILE A 52 0.12 0.00 7.77
N ILE A 53 0.31 -1.11 7.08
CA ILE A 53 1.63 -1.61 6.71
C ILE A 53 1.89 -1.30 5.24
N PHE A 54 2.88 -0.43 5.01
CA PHE A 54 3.43 -0.14 3.69
C PHE A 54 4.63 -1.06 3.44
N GLY A 55 4.73 -1.60 2.23
CA GLY A 55 5.91 -2.33 1.79
C GLY A 55 6.31 -1.93 0.38
N SER A 56 7.54 -1.45 0.19
CA SER A 56 8.04 -1.12 -1.14
C SER A 56 9.56 -1.07 -1.18
N LYS A 57 10.13 -1.23 -2.38
CA LYS A 57 11.53 -0.88 -2.67
C LYS A 57 11.69 0.55 -3.18
N ASN A 58 10.60 1.22 -3.54
CA ASN A 58 10.62 2.59 -4.06
C ASN A 58 9.45 3.41 -3.50
N TYR A 59 9.75 4.21 -2.47
CA TYR A 59 8.77 5.11 -1.87
C TYR A 59 8.68 6.47 -2.56
N ALA A 60 9.55 6.77 -3.52
CA ALA A 60 9.56 8.08 -4.19
C ALA A 60 8.18 8.56 -4.67
N PRO A 61 7.29 7.68 -5.21
CA PRO A 61 5.96 8.11 -5.67
C PRO A 61 4.99 8.58 -4.57
N VAL A 62 5.24 8.24 -3.29
CA VAL A 62 4.35 8.61 -2.17
C VAL A 62 4.94 9.67 -1.25
N LEU A 63 6.27 9.88 -1.24
CA LEU A 63 6.94 10.72 -0.23
C LEU A 63 6.36 12.14 -0.12
N GLY A 64 5.98 12.77 -1.23
CA GLY A 64 5.42 14.12 -1.21
C GLY A 64 4.04 14.24 -0.54
N ARG A 65 3.30 13.14 -0.43
CA ARG A 65 1.90 13.13 0.03
C ARG A 65 1.63 12.15 1.18
N ILE A 66 2.64 11.40 1.62
CA ILE A 66 2.46 10.33 2.61
C ILE A 66 1.92 10.85 3.95
N HIS A 67 2.18 12.12 4.27
CA HIS A 67 1.68 12.80 5.46
C HIS A 67 0.14 12.80 5.55
N GLU A 68 -0.56 12.86 4.41
CA GLU A 68 -2.04 12.78 4.35
C GLU A 68 -2.59 11.50 5.00
N ILE A 69 -1.78 10.44 5.07
CA ILE A 69 -2.12 9.17 5.71
C ILE A 69 -1.47 9.07 7.09
N THR A 70 -0.16 9.37 7.22
CA THR A 70 0.57 9.15 8.49
C THR A 70 0.11 10.06 9.62
N GLU A 71 -0.51 11.21 9.33
CA GLU A 71 -1.08 12.10 10.35
C GLU A 71 -2.38 11.55 10.95
N ARG A 72 -3.07 10.67 10.23
CA ARG A 72 -4.41 10.15 10.60
C ARG A 72 -4.39 8.69 11.07
N PHE A 73 -3.36 7.94 10.71
CA PHE A 73 -3.27 6.50 10.96
C PHE A 73 -1.91 6.15 11.58
N HIS A 74 -1.89 5.12 12.41
CA HIS A 74 -0.63 4.48 12.77
C HIS A 74 -0.09 3.73 11.56
N THR A 75 1.18 3.97 11.21
CA THR A 75 1.79 3.44 10.00
C THR A 75 3.09 2.73 10.29
N TYR A 76 3.32 1.62 9.59
CA TYR A 76 4.57 0.88 9.61
C TYR A 76 5.12 0.75 8.19
N PHE A 77 6.42 1.00 8.01
CA PHE A 77 7.08 0.99 6.70
C PHE A 77 8.12 -0.11 6.60
N TYR A 78 7.89 -1.07 5.70
CA TYR A 78 8.87 -2.07 5.29
C TYR A 78 9.60 -1.61 4.03
N TYR A 79 10.90 -1.38 4.18
CA TYR A 79 11.81 -1.13 3.06
C TYR A 79 12.82 -2.26 2.93
N THR A 80 12.89 -2.88 1.76
CA THR A 80 13.88 -3.93 1.50
C THR A 80 15.03 -3.41 0.66
N ILE A 81 16.23 -3.39 1.25
CA ILE A 81 17.48 -3.16 0.54
C ILE A 81 17.91 -4.49 -0.10
N THR A 82 18.19 -4.47 -1.40
CA THR A 82 18.76 -5.63 -2.11
C THR A 82 20.14 -5.22 -2.59
N ALA A 83 21.19 -5.96 -2.20
CA ALA A 83 22.59 -5.65 -2.50
C ALA A 83 22.98 -5.94 -3.96
N TYR A 84 22.07 -6.51 -4.74
CA TYR A 84 22.29 -6.85 -6.14
C TYR A 84 22.34 -5.59 -7.01
N GLY A 85 23.42 -5.49 -7.81
CA GLY A 85 23.60 -4.44 -8.79
C GLY A 85 22.63 -4.57 -9.97
N LYS A 86 22.76 -3.64 -10.93
CA LYS A 86 21.96 -3.62 -12.17
C LYS A 86 22.21 -4.84 -13.06
N ASP A 87 23.28 -5.57 -12.81
CA ASP A 87 23.70 -6.80 -13.47
C ASP A 87 22.77 -7.99 -13.16
N VAL A 88 22.18 -8.03 -11.97
CA VAL A 88 21.24 -9.09 -11.55
C VAL A 88 19.78 -8.60 -11.56
N LYS A 89 19.55 -7.29 -11.48
CA LYS A 89 18.21 -6.69 -11.49
C LYS A 89 17.75 -6.34 -12.91
N THR A 90 16.74 -7.03 -13.43
CA THR A 90 15.93 -6.50 -14.53
C THR A 90 15.28 -5.19 -14.06
N ALA A 91 15.38 -4.13 -14.85
CA ALA A 91 14.81 -2.82 -14.52
C ALA A 91 13.35 -3.00 -14.06
N THR A 92 13.08 -2.66 -12.81
CA THR A 92 11.72 -2.65 -12.27
C THR A 92 10.99 -1.57 -13.06
N LYS A 93 10.07 -1.99 -13.94
CA LYS A 93 9.26 -1.10 -14.79
C LYS A 93 8.36 -0.21 -13.96
#